data_AF-A0A1E3KXZ4-F1
#
_entry.id   AF-A0A1E3KXZ4-F1
#
_cell.length_a   1.000
_cell.length_b   1.000
_cell.length_c   1.000
_cell.angle_alpha   90.00
_cell.angle_beta   90.00
_cell.angle_gamma   90.00
#
_symmetry.space_group_name_H-M   'P 1'
#
loop_
_entity.id
_entity.type
_entity.pdbx_description
1 polymer ?
#
loop_
_entity_poly.entity_id
_entity_poly.type
_entity_poly.pdbx_seq_one_letter_code
_entity_poly.pdbx_strand_id
1 'polypeptide(L)'
;MRFVEKDWTTAMIRRKKSVRGGVFVVVLILLIIAIASLLWMGNARLNTVIDHSEQSNLALAKKLEQYQQKLTHVQNNYVDLREDTAIHDMTHQIEDYLATDDFVVNKVYFYKDTSHHLDYLYIDIYNQPNMEASYSAQGVYNLPDQQLKVKCEQMITDVQDYYGEGEFLPIWNKDTVVYLTINNYEIGNNTNGKFELTAKLNNRNP
;
A
#
# COMPACT_ATOMS: atom_id res chain seq x y z
N MET A 1 -48.17 -104.25 -36.54
CA MET A 1 -47.31 -103.10 -36.20
C MET A 1 -47.84 -101.86 -36.91
N ARG A 2 -47.78 -100.67 -36.29
CA ARG A 2 -47.86 -99.38 -36.97
C ARG A 2 -46.62 -98.58 -36.58
N PHE A 3 -45.88 -98.07 -37.56
CA PHE A 3 -44.81 -97.11 -37.28
C PHE A 3 -45.44 -95.76 -36.96
N VAL A 4 -44.96 -95.10 -35.91
CA VAL A 4 -45.32 -93.72 -35.58
C VAL A 4 -44.30 -92.82 -36.25
N GLU A 5 -44.70 -92.13 -37.32
CA GLU A 5 -43.86 -91.09 -37.90
C GLU A 5 -43.66 -89.97 -36.88
N LYS A 6 -42.40 -89.75 -36.51
CA LYS A 6 -42.02 -88.77 -35.50
C LYS A 6 -41.91 -87.41 -36.19
N ASP A 7 -42.87 -86.52 -35.93
CA ASP A 7 -42.99 -85.26 -36.69
C ASP A 7 -41.83 -84.27 -36.42
N TRP A 8 -40.80 -84.37 -37.26
CA TRP A 8 -39.60 -83.55 -37.20
C TRP A 8 -39.86 -82.06 -37.53
N THR A 9 -40.95 -81.75 -38.25
CA THR A 9 -41.24 -80.39 -38.71
C THR A 9 -41.55 -79.46 -37.53
N THR A 10 -42.43 -79.93 -36.64
CA THR A 10 -42.91 -79.20 -35.45
C THR A 10 -41.76 -78.92 -34.46
N ALA A 11 -40.81 -79.85 -34.32
CA ALA A 11 -39.61 -79.64 -33.50
C ALA A 11 -38.69 -78.54 -34.05
N MET A 12 -38.50 -78.50 -35.37
CA MET A 12 -37.63 -77.52 -36.03
C MET A 12 -38.21 -76.10 -35.97
N ILE A 13 -39.54 -75.96 -36.09
CA ILE A 13 -40.26 -74.68 -35.94
C ILE A 13 -40.15 -74.14 -34.50
N ARG A 14 -40.26 -74.99 -33.47
CA ARG A 14 -40.06 -74.59 -32.07
C ARG A 14 -38.65 -74.04 -31.82
N ARG A 15 -37.59 -74.71 -32.33
CA ARG A 15 -36.21 -74.18 -32.25
C ARG A 15 -36.07 -72.82 -32.95
N LYS A 16 -36.62 -72.64 -34.16
CA LYS A 16 -36.57 -71.36 -34.89
C LYS A 16 -37.26 -70.20 -34.15
N LYS A 17 -38.37 -70.43 -33.42
CA LYS A 17 -38.99 -69.40 -32.58
C LYS A 17 -38.19 -69.09 -31.32
N SER A 18 -37.67 -70.10 -30.63
CA SER A 18 -36.86 -69.93 -29.40
C SER A 18 -35.58 -69.10 -29.65
N VAL A 19 -34.82 -69.41 -30.70
CA VAL A 19 -33.59 -68.67 -31.05
C VAL A 19 -33.90 -67.20 -31.40
N ARG A 20 -34.97 -66.93 -32.15
CA ARG A 20 -35.38 -65.55 -32.49
C ARG A 20 -35.74 -64.72 -31.25
N GLY A 21 -36.39 -65.32 -30.24
CA GLY A 21 -36.67 -64.65 -28.97
C GLY A 21 -35.39 -64.29 -28.21
N GLY A 22 -34.44 -65.22 -28.10
CA GLY A 22 -33.16 -64.99 -27.45
C GLY A 22 -32.33 -63.87 -28.12
N VAL A 23 -32.25 -63.87 -29.46
CA VAL A 23 -31.53 -62.81 -30.20
C VAL A 23 -32.17 -61.43 -29.96
N PHE A 24 -33.50 -61.33 -29.93
CA PHE A 24 -34.17 -60.05 -29.68
C PHE A 24 -33.88 -59.47 -28.29
N VAL A 25 -33.83 -60.32 -27.25
CA VAL A 25 -33.45 -59.91 -25.89
C VAL A 25 -31.99 -59.45 -25.83
N VAL A 26 -31.07 -60.15 -26.49
CA VAL A 26 -29.65 -59.73 -26.56
C VAL A 26 -29.50 -58.38 -27.27
N VAL A 27 -30.22 -58.14 -28.37
CA VAL A 27 -30.20 -56.84 -29.07
C VAL A 27 -30.73 -55.71 -28.20
N LEU A 28 -31.80 -55.93 -27.43
CA LEU A 28 -32.32 -54.93 -26.48
C LEU A 28 -31.31 -54.61 -25.36
N ILE A 29 -30.65 -55.62 -24.80
CA ILE A 29 -29.62 -55.43 -23.76
C ILE A 29 -28.44 -54.60 -24.31
N LEU A 30 -27.97 -54.90 -25.53
CA LEU A 30 -26.91 -54.12 -26.19
C LEU A 30 -27.33 -52.67 -26.46
N LEU A 31 -28.60 -52.44 -26.83
CA LEU A 31 -29.15 -51.09 -26.99
C LEU A 31 -29.19 -50.30 -25.68
N ILE A 32 -29.60 -50.94 -24.58
CA ILE A 32 -29.61 -50.32 -23.24
C ILE A 32 -28.18 -49.97 -22.80
N ILE A 33 -27.21 -50.86 -23.01
CA ILE A 33 -25.79 -50.62 -22.71
C ILE A 33 -25.23 -49.45 -23.54
N ALA A 34 -25.58 -49.36 -24.82
CA ALA A 34 -25.15 -48.26 -25.70
C ALA A 34 -25.76 -46.90 -25.29
N ILE A 35 -27.03 -46.87 -24.87
CA ILE A 35 -27.67 -45.66 -24.35
C ILE A 35 -27.01 -45.24 -23.02
N ALA A 36 -26.77 -46.19 -22.11
CA ALA A 36 -26.12 -45.94 -20.82
C ALA A 36 -24.69 -45.41 -20.98
N SER A 37 -23.90 -45.95 -21.92
CA SER A 37 -22.53 -45.47 -22.16
C SER A 37 -22.50 -44.06 -22.77
N LEU A 38 -23.42 -43.73 -23.69
CA LEU A 38 -23.58 -42.37 -24.22
C LEU A 38 -23.97 -41.36 -23.13
N LEU A 39 -24.92 -41.72 -22.25
CA LEU A 39 -25.30 -40.88 -21.10
C LEU A 39 -24.14 -40.67 -20.13
N TRP A 40 -23.38 -41.73 -19.81
CA TRP A 40 -22.21 -41.63 -18.94
C TRP A 40 -21.09 -40.77 -19.56
N MET A 41 -20.81 -40.92 -20.85
CA MET A 41 -19.84 -40.08 -21.58
C MET A 41 -20.29 -38.61 -21.65
N GLY A 42 -21.59 -38.35 -21.80
CA GLY A 42 -22.15 -36.99 -21.74
C GLY A 42 -21.98 -36.37 -20.35
N ASN A 43 -22.35 -37.10 -19.29
CA ASN A 43 -22.24 -36.66 -17.91
C ASN A 43 -20.79 -36.41 -17.49
N ALA A 44 -19.87 -37.31 -17.86
CA ALA A 44 -18.43 -37.15 -17.58
C ALA A 44 -17.87 -35.88 -18.24
N ARG A 45 -18.26 -35.58 -19.49
CA ARG A 45 -17.87 -34.34 -20.18
C ARG A 45 -18.46 -33.10 -19.51
N LEU A 46 -19.73 -33.12 -19.13
CA LEU A 46 -20.38 -32.02 -18.42
C LEU A 46 -19.65 -31.71 -17.11
N ASN A 47 -19.34 -32.73 -16.31
CA ASN A 47 -18.57 -32.57 -15.08
C ASN A 47 -17.20 -31.93 -15.36
N THR A 48 -16.42 -32.42 -16.33
CA THR A 48 -15.11 -31.81 -16.65
C THR A 48 -15.19 -30.35 -17.12
N VAL A 49 -16.31 -29.93 -17.73
CA VAL A 49 -16.55 -28.54 -18.11
C VAL A 49 -16.95 -27.69 -16.91
N ILE A 50 -17.73 -28.24 -15.97
CA ILE A 50 -18.06 -27.61 -14.69
C ILE A 50 -16.78 -27.42 -13.85
N ASP A 51 -16.00 -28.49 -13.64
CA ASP A 51 -14.73 -28.47 -12.90
C ASP A 51 -13.77 -27.41 -13.48
N HIS A 52 -13.64 -27.34 -14.81
CA HIS A 52 -12.78 -26.37 -15.48
C HIS A 52 -13.32 -24.93 -15.39
N SER A 53 -14.65 -24.75 -15.42
CA SER A 53 -15.31 -23.45 -15.22
C SER A 53 -15.10 -22.95 -13.79
N GLU A 54 -15.29 -23.80 -12.78
CA GLU A 54 -15.03 -23.49 -11.37
C GLU A 54 -13.56 -23.15 -11.13
N GLN A 55 -12.63 -23.94 -11.65
CA GLN A 55 -11.19 -23.63 -11.58
C GLN A 55 -10.85 -22.30 -12.27
N SER A 56 -11.48 -22.00 -13.41
CA SER A 56 -11.28 -20.74 -14.12
C SER A 56 -11.83 -19.54 -13.33
N ASN A 57 -13.00 -19.68 -12.71
CA ASN A 57 -13.61 -18.65 -11.85
C ASN A 57 -12.76 -18.41 -10.59
N LEU A 58 -12.25 -19.46 -9.95
CA LEU A 58 -11.33 -19.36 -8.82
C LEU A 58 -9.98 -18.70 -9.21
N ALA A 59 -9.48 -18.98 -10.41
CA ALA A 59 -8.27 -18.34 -10.95
C ALA A 59 -8.51 -16.86 -11.31
N LEU A 60 -9.71 -16.50 -11.78
CA LEU A 60 -10.12 -15.11 -12.04
C LEU A 60 -10.29 -14.33 -10.73
N ALA A 61 -10.92 -14.90 -9.72
CA ALA A 61 -11.07 -14.29 -8.40
C ALA A 61 -9.70 -13.95 -7.77
N LYS A 62 -8.77 -14.93 -7.73
CA LYS A 62 -7.40 -14.71 -7.24
C LYS A 62 -6.63 -13.65 -8.02
N LYS A 63 -6.83 -13.56 -9.34
CA LYS A 63 -6.24 -12.47 -10.15
C LYS A 63 -6.85 -11.11 -9.79
N LEU A 64 -8.15 -11.04 -9.54
CA LEU A 64 -8.85 -9.81 -9.17
C LEU A 64 -8.37 -9.30 -7.80
N GLU A 65 -8.23 -10.18 -6.80
CA GLU A 65 -7.61 -9.88 -5.49
C GLU A 65 -6.18 -9.34 -5.67
N GLN A 66 -5.34 -10.00 -6.49
CA GLN A 66 -3.98 -9.55 -6.78
C GLN A 66 -3.93 -8.19 -7.51
N TYR A 67 -4.88 -7.89 -8.39
CA TYR A 67 -4.98 -6.59 -9.04
C TYR A 67 -5.45 -5.50 -8.06
N GLN A 68 -6.40 -5.80 -7.17
CA GLN A 68 -6.82 -4.86 -6.11
C GLN A 68 -5.65 -4.51 -5.19
N GLN A 69 -4.90 -5.51 -4.70
CA GLN A 69 -3.70 -5.29 -3.87
C GLN A 69 -2.65 -4.42 -4.59
N LYS A 70 -2.41 -4.67 -5.88
CA LYS A 70 -1.51 -3.84 -6.70
C LYS A 70 -2.01 -2.42 -6.91
N LEU A 71 -3.31 -2.22 -7.11
CA LEU A 71 -3.92 -0.90 -7.25
C LEU A 71 -3.80 -0.10 -5.95
N THR A 72 -4.07 -0.71 -4.79
CA THR A 72 -3.84 -0.06 -3.49
C THR A 72 -2.37 0.32 -3.29
N HIS A 73 -1.42 -0.58 -3.60
CA HIS A 73 0.00 -0.26 -3.48
C HIS A 73 0.43 0.88 -4.43
N VAL A 74 -0.01 0.87 -5.68
CA VAL A 74 0.28 1.95 -6.65
C VAL A 74 -0.37 3.28 -6.21
N GLN A 75 -1.58 3.24 -5.65
CA GLN A 75 -2.26 4.42 -5.12
C GLN A 75 -1.51 5.02 -3.93
N ASN A 76 -1.07 4.21 -2.97
CA ASN A 76 -0.27 4.66 -1.83
C ASN A 76 1.06 5.28 -2.31
N ASN A 77 1.82 4.56 -3.16
CA ASN A 77 3.09 5.06 -3.71
C ASN A 77 2.92 6.39 -4.49
N TYR A 78 1.75 6.61 -5.11
CA TYR A 78 1.43 7.87 -5.80
C TYR A 78 1.12 9.02 -4.84
N VAL A 79 0.45 8.75 -3.71
CA VAL A 79 0.28 9.74 -2.62
C VAL A 79 1.65 10.09 -2.04
N ASP A 80 2.44 9.09 -1.69
CA ASP A 80 3.78 9.27 -1.13
C ASP A 80 4.67 10.13 -2.04
N LEU A 81 4.78 9.78 -3.32
CA LEU A 81 5.58 10.54 -4.29
C LEU A 81 5.10 11.99 -4.46
N ARG A 82 3.78 12.25 -4.33
CA ARG A 82 3.22 13.61 -4.43
C ARG A 82 3.57 14.44 -3.20
N GLU A 83 3.51 13.85 -2.01
CA GLU A 83 3.96 14.47 -0.77
C GLU A 83 5.44 14.78 -0.81
N ASP A 84 6.27 13.81 -1.19
CA ASP A 84 7.73 13.95 -1.23
C ASP A 84 8.15 15.04 -2.23
N THR A 85 7.45 15.15 -3.37
CA THR A 85 7.66 16.23 -4.35
C THR A 85 7.28 17.59 -3.76
N ALA A 86 6.15 17.70 -3.08
CA ALA A 86 5.72 18.97 -2.51
C ALA A 86 6.53 19.40 -1.28
N ILE A 87 7.04 18.45 -0.49
CA ILE A 87 8.03 18.72 0.57
C ILE A 87 9.29 19.31 -0.06
N HIS A 88 9.77 18.74 -1.17
CA HIS A 88 10.95 19.23 -1.89
C HIS A 88 10.72 20.65 -2.47
N ASP A 89 9.58 20.88 -3.13
CA ASP A 89 9.19 22.20 -3.63
C ASP A 89 9.05 23.23 -2.49
N MET A 90 8.51 22.83 -1.33
CA MET A 90 8.36 23.68 -0.15
C MET A 90 9.70 24.00 0.52
N THR A 91 10.61 23.01 0.64
CA THR A 91 11.99 23.24 1.09
C THR A 91 12.67 24.30 0.22
N HIS A 92 12.63 24.16 -1.10
CA HIS A 92 13.26 25.11 -2.02
C HIS A 92 12.56 26.48 -2.11
N GLN A 93 11.34 26.62 -1.60
CA GLN A 93 10.65 27.91 -1.47
C GLN A 93 10.95 28.63 -0.14
N ILE A 94 11.37 27.89 0.90
CA ILE A 94 11.76 28.46 2.20
C ILE A 94 13.25 28.81 2.25
N GLU A 95 14.11 27.98 1.62
CA GLU A 95 15.56 28.21 1.49
C GLU A 95 15.88 29.61 0.92
N ASP A 96 16.70 30.38 1.65
CA ASP A 96 17.12 31.78 1.38
C ASP A 96 15.99 32.83 1.19
N TYR A 97 14.73 32.43 1.10
CA TYR A 97 13.57 33.33 0.97
C TYR A 97 13.05 33.83 2.32
N LEU A 98 12.96 32.94 3.32
CA LEU A 98 12.33 33.28 4.59
C LEU A 98 13.33 33.96 5.56
N ALA A 99 12.98 35.17 5.98
CA ALA A 99 13.85 36.06 6.75
C ALA A 99 13.08 36.81 7.85
N THR A 100 13.73 36.99 8.99
CA THR A 100 13.34 37.94 10.07
C THR A 100 14.43 39.01 10.23
N ASP A 101 14.22 39.99 11.11
CA ASP A 101 15.25 40.98 11.50
C ASP A 101 16.50 40.37 12.16
N ASP A 102 16.42 39.08 12.50
CA ASP A 102 17.39 38.32 13.30
C ASP A 102 18.05 37.17 12.55
N PHE A 103 17.29 36.45 11.71
CA PHE A 103 17.71 35.18 11.11
C PHE A 103 17.20 35.04 9.66
N VAL A 104 17.88 34.21 8.86
CA VAL A 104 17.41 33.74 7.53
C VAL A 104 17.50 32.22 7.50
N VAL A 105 16.53 31.54 6.91
CA VAL A 105 16.60 30.09 6.70
C VAL A 105 17.62 29.76 5.61
N ASN A 106 18.74 29.17 6.00
CA ASN A 106 19.72 28.57 5.10
C ASN A 106 19.14 27.31 4.47
N LYS A 107 18.61 26.40 5.31
CA LYS A 107 18.10 25.08 4.91
C LYS A 107 16.93 24.64 5.78
N VAL A 108 15.98 23.92 5.18
CA VAL A 108 14.94 23.20 5.92
C VAL A 108 14.77 21.77 5.40
N TYR A 109 14.76 20.80 6.31
CA TYR A 109 14.59 19.38 6.01
C TYR A 109 13.40 18.83 6.79
N PHE A 110 12.31 18.52 6.09
CA PHE A 110 11.11 17.94 6.68
C PHE A 110 11.13 16.41 6.61
N TYR A 111 10.74 15.74 7.69
CA TYR A 111 10.65 14.29 7.77
C TYR A 111 9.22 13.87 8.15
N LYS A 112 8.55 13.15 7.23
CA LYS A 112 7.19 12.67 7.43
C LYS A 112 7.17 11.27 8.06
N ASP A 113 6.11 10.98 8.80
CA ASP A 113 5.80 9.66 9.33
C ASP A 113 5.00 8.81 8.32
N THR A 114 4.72 7.55 8.65
CA THR A 114 3.89 6.66 7.80
C THR A 114 2.39 6.96 7.85
N SER A 115 1.97 8.05 8.49
CA SER A 115 0.59 8.44 8.75
C SER A 115 0.26 9.82 8.17
N HIS A 116 1.10 10.33 7.27
CA HIS A 116 0.97 11.63 6.60
C HIS A 116 1.05 12.85 7.54
N HIS A 117 1.80 12.73 8.64
CA HIS A 117 2.19 13.86 9.51
C HIS A 117 3.68 14.15 9.39
N LEU A 118 4.12 15.34 9.82
CA LEU A 118 5.53 15.59 10.10
C LEU A 118 5.91 15.00 11.47
N ASP A 119 6.92 14.13 11.50
CA ASP A 119 7.53 13.58 12.71
C ASP A 119 8.50 14.61 13.30
N TYR A 120 9.45 15.08 12.48
CA TYR A 120 10.37 16.16 12.83
C TYR A 120 10.82 16.95 11.60
N LEU A 121 11.41 18.12 11.85
CA LEU A 121 12.15 18.88 10.85
C LEU A 121 13.40 19.53 11.45
N TYR A 122 14.39 19.77 10.59
CA TYR A 122 15.56 20.60 10.89
C TYR A 122 15.45 21.91 10.14
N ILE A 123 15.66 23.03 10.82
CA ILE A 123 15.80 24.37 10.23
C ILE A 123 17.22 24.83 10.57
N ASP A 124 18.09 24.96 9.56
CA ASP A 124 19.39 25.63 9.72
C ASP A 124 19.25 27.09 9.29
N ILE A 125 19.75 28.00 10.13
CA ILE A 125 19.65 29.45 9.93
C ILE A 125 21.01 30.13 9.86
N TYR A 126 21.08 31.24 9.12
CA TYR A 126 22.13 32.24 9.23
C TYR A 126 21.68 33.42 10.08
N ASN A 127 22.64 34.09 10.73
CA ASN A 127 22.39 35.35 11.43
C ASN A 127 22.18 36.51 10.45
N GLN A 128 21.21 37.38 10.72
CA GLN A 128 21.26 38.77 10.28
C GLN A 128 22.32 39.56 11.08
N PRO A 129 22.79 40.73 10.57
CA PRO A 129 23.86 41.50 11.20
C PRO A 129 23.64 41.84 12.69
N ASN A 130 22.38 41.97 13.12
CA ASN A 130 22.01 42.22 14.52
C ASN A 130 22.37 41.04 15.44
N MET A 131 22.14 39.80 14.98
CA MET A 131 22.40 38.58 15.74
C MET A 131 23.85 38.13 15.63
N GLU A 132 24.51 38.39 14.50
CA GLU A 132 25.93 38.03 14.29
C GLU A 132 26.84 38.71 15.33
N ALA A 133 26.58 39.98 15.64
CA ALA A 133 27.29 40.71 16.70
C ALA A 133 27.09 40.12 18.12
N SER A 134 26.10 39.25 18.31
CA SER A 134 25.80 38.56 19.57
C SER A 134 26.22 37.07 19.55
N TYR A 135 26.61 36.53 18.40
CA TYR A 135 26.95 35.13 18.23
C TYR A 135 28.35 34.81 18.77
N SER A 136 28.48 33.72 19.51
CA SER A 136 29.71 33.31 20.21
C SER A 136 30.33 32.02 19.63
N ALA A 137 29.86 31.59 18.47
CA ALA A 137 30.07 30.27 17.84
C ALA A 137 29.32 29.11 18.53
N GLN A 138 29.22 27.98 17.80
CA GLN A 138 28.67 26.70 18.25
C GLN A 138 27.24 26.77 18.82
N GLY A 139 26.35 27.52 18.17
CA GLY A 139 24.95 27.71 18.61
C GLY A 139 24.77 28.65 19.82
N VAL A 140 25.87 29.11 20.44
CA VAL A 140 25.82 29.95 21.64
C VAL A 140 25.73 31.43 21.26
N TYR A 141 24.83 32.17 21.93
CA TYR A 141 24.70 33.62 21.83
C TYR A 141 24.90 34.29 23.19
N ASN A 142 25.51 35.47 23.17
CA ASN A 142 25.65 36.37 24.33
C ASN A 142 24.37 37.20 24.55
N LEU A 143 23.22 36.51 24.65
CA LEU A 143 21.91 37.10 24.87
C LEU A 143 21.21 36.46 26.08
N PRO A 144 20.27 37.19 26.73
CA PRO A 144 19.34 36.60 27.68
C PRO A 144 18.54 35.47 27.03
N ASP A 145 18.44 34.33 27.71
CA ASP A 145 17.84 33.10 27.19
C ASP A 145 16.41 33.31 26.68
N GLN A 146 15.60 34.11 27.38
CA GLN A 146 14.24 34.45 26.95
C GLN A 146 14.20 35.29 25.66
N GLN A 147 15.20 36.15 25.43
CA GLN A 147 15.28 36.96 24.21
C GLN A 147 15.68 36.09 23.01
N LEU A 148 16.60 35.14 23.19
CA LEU A 148 16.96 34.18 22.16
C LEU A 148 15.78 33.25 21.84
N LYS A 149 15.11 32.71 22.86
CA LYS A 149 13.92 31.85 22.70
C LYS A 149 12.85 32.50 21.83
N VAL A 150 12.43 33.74 22.13
CA VAL A 150 11.39 34.44 21.37
C VAL A 150 11.77 34.63 19.90
N LYS A 151 13.04 34.90 19.59
CA LYS A 151 13.53 35.04 18.20
C LYS A 151 13.53 33.72 17.45
N CYS A 152 13.89 32.63 18.13
CA CYS A 152 13.80 31.28 17.60
C CYS A 152 12.34 30.83 17.40
N GLU A 153 11.46 31.11 18.36
CA GLU A 153 10.02 30.82 18.29
C GLU A 153 9.36 31.58 17.14
N GLN A 154 9.70 32.85 16.92
CA GLN A 154 9.22 33.62 15.76
C GLN A 154 9.62 32.96 14.44
N MET A 155 10.91 32.67 14.24
CA MET A 155 11.38 32.00 13.01
C MET A 155 10.70 30.64 12.77
N ILE A 156 10.46 29.86 13.83
CA ILE A 156 9.72 28.59 13.73
C ILE A 156 8.25 28.83 13.34
N THR A 157 7.60 29.87 13.87
CA THR A 157 6.24 30.28 13.47
C THR A 157 6.20 30.72 12.01
N ASP A 158 7.14 31.55 11.57
CA ASP A 158 7.18 32.05 10.18
C ASP A 158 7.37 30.90 9.17
N VAL A 159 8.20 29.89 9.51
CA VAL A 159 8.37 28.66 8.71
C VAL A 159 7.09 27.82 8.70
N GLN A 160 6.37 27.74 9.83
CA GLN A 160 5.12 26.98 9.94
C GLN A 160 3.96 27.63 9.19
N ASP A 161 3.83 28.96 9.26
CA ASP A 161 2.81 29.72 8.54
C ASP A 161 3.00 29.60 7.02
N TYR A 162 4.25 29.73 6.53
CA TYR A 162 4.57 29.54 5.11
C TYR A 162 4.34 28.10 4.64
N TYR A 163 4.70 27.10 5.45
CA TYR A 163 4.43 25.68 5.16
C TYR A 163 2.92 25.39 5.02
N GLY A 164 2.07 26.15 5.72
CA GLY A 164 0.62 25.97 5.74
C GLY A 164 -0.13 26.26 4.43
N GLU A 165 0.54 26.82 3.40
CA GLU A 165 -0.12 27.31 2.18
C GLU A 165 -0.29 26.28 1.03
N GLY A 166 0.31 25.09 1.12
CA GLY A 166 0.13 24.06 0.08
C GLY A 166 -1.24 23.35 0.15
N GLU A 167 -1.95 23.20 -0.98
CA GLU A 167 -2.85 22.03 -1.26
C GLU A 167 -1.90 20.83 -1.91
N PHE A 168 -1.23 18.71 -1.23
CA PHE A 168 0.01 17.90 -1.51
C PHE A 168 0.70 17.32 -0.26
N LEU A 169 0.74 18.07 0.85
CA LEU A 169 1.73 17.94 1.95
C LEU A 169 1.26 17.13 3.17
N PRO A 170 2.21 16.61 3.99
CA PRO A 170 1.95 16.09 5.34
C PRO A 170 1.52 17.18 6.35
N ILE A 171 0.80 16.77 7.38
CA ILE A 171 0.29 17.65 8.44
C ILE A 171 1.40 17.98 9.46
N TRP A 172 1.81 19.24 9.54
CA TRP A 172 2.54 19.79 10.70
C TRP A 172 1.55 19.97 11.86
N ASN A 173 1.81 19.35 13.01
CA ASN A 173 0.97 19.48 14.20
C ASN A 173 1.80 19.85 15.45
N LYS A 174 1.16 19.91 16.62
CA LYS A 174 1.81 20.26 17.90
C LYS A 174 2.85 19.24 18.39
N ASP A 175 2.80 18.01 17.89
CA ASP A 175 3.64 16.88 18.29
C ASP A 175 4.88 16.74 17.39
N THR A 176 4.85 17.36 16.19
CA THR A 176 6.01 17.53 15.29
C THR A 176 7.17 18.24 16.01
N VAL A 177 8.36 17.64 16.00
CA VAL A 177 9.55 18.21 16.66
C VAL A 177 10.35 19.10 15.71
N VAL A 178 10.69 20.32 16.13
CA VAL A 178 11.46 21.27 15.32
C VAL A 178 12.86 21.45 15.89
N TYR A 179 13.90 21.07 15.17
CA TYR A 179 15.29 21.33 15.55
C TYR A 179 15.79 22.60 14.87
N LEU A 180 16.22 23.60 15.64
CA LEU A 180 16.77 24.85 15.10
C LEU A 180 18.30 24.87 15.28
N THR A 181 19.03 24.97 14.17
CA THR A 181 20.50 24.98 14.12
C THR A 181 21.04 26.24 13.47
N ILE A 182 22.29 26.60 13.77
CA ILE A 182 23.06 27.61 13.02
C ILE A 182 24.39 27.00 12.58
N ASN A 183 24.64 27.01 11.27
CA ASN A 183 25.80 26.34 10.68
C ASN A 183 25.93 24.87 11.12
N ASN A 184 24.81 24.15 11.26
CA ASN A 184 24.68 22.78 11.79
C ASN A 184 24.97 22.61 13.30
N TYR A 185 25.06 23.70 14.09
CA TYR A 185 25.11 23.63 15.56
C TYR A 185 23.73 23.89 16.17
N GLU A 186 23.25 22.99 17.03
CA GLU A 186 21.96 23.11 17.71
C GLU A 186 21.89 24.35 18.61
N ILE A 187 20.84 25.17 18.43
CA ILE A 187 20.47 26.28 19.32
C ILE A 187 19.43 25.79 20.34
N GLY A 188 18.53 24.93 19.88
CA GLY A 188 17.45 24.36 20.66
C GLY A 188 16.47 23.57 19.80
N ASN A 189 15.42 23.06 20.43
CA ASN A 189 14.30 22.41 19.75
C ASN A 189 12.94 22.89 20.25
N ASN A 190 11.92 22.83 19.40
CA ASN A 190 10.53 22.98 19.79
C ASN A 190 9.90 21.59 19.91
N THR A 191 9.36 21.30 21.10
CA THR A 191 8.64 20.05 21.38
C THR A 191 7.35 20.40 22.14
N ASN A 192 6.20 19.89 21.69
CA ASN A 192 4.87 20.24 22.24
C ASN A 192 4.53 21.75 22.17
N GLY A 193 5.03 22.48 21.16
CA GLY A 193 4.74 23.90 20.96
C GLY A 193 5.45 24.85 21.93
N LYS A 194 6.65 24.47 22.41
CA LYS A 194 7.53 25.30 23.26
C LYS A 194 8.98 25.10 22.86
N PHE A 195 9.74 26.20 22.72
CA PHE A 195 11.15 26.10 22.37
C PHE A 195 12.03 26.00 23.63
N GLU A 196 12.93 25.02 23.65
CA GLU A 196 13.94 24.82 24.69
C GLU A 196 15.35 24.94 24.10
N LEU A 197 16.20 25.74 24.74
CA LEU A 197 17.57 25.96 24.30
C LEU A 197 18.44 24.76 24.66
N THR A 198 19.31 24.34 23.74
CA THR A 198 20.35 23.36 24.01
C THR A 198 21.25 23.89 25.12
N ALA A 199 21.56 23.05 26.12
CA ALA A 199 22.22 23.51 27.35
C ALA A 199 23.58 24.17 27.05
N LYS A 200 23.71 25.47 27.39
CA LYS A 200 24.86 26.31 27.03
C LYS A 200 26.19 25.65 27.42
N LEU A 201 27.11 25.53 26.46
CA LEU A 201 28.50 25.08 26.65
C LEU A 201 29.39 26.10 27.41
N ASN A 202 28.91 26.65 28.52
CA ASN A 202 29.71 27.41 29.49
C ASN A 202 29.09 27.38 30.90
N ASN A 203 29.26 26.25 31.60
CA ASN A 203 29.45 26.30 33.05
C ASN A 203 30.82 26.97 33.33
N ARG A 204 30.86 28.30 33.23
CA ARG A 204 31.96 29.13 33.73
C ARG A 204 31.44 29.99 34.86
N ASN A 205 31.75 29.57 36.09
CA ASN A 205 31.60 30.43 37.26
C ASN A 205 32.40 31.74 37.08
N PRO A 206 31.95 32.83 37.72
CA PRO A 206 32.83 33.96 38.04
C PRO A 206 33.95 33.54 39.04
#